data_AF-A0A4Q5SL82-F1
#
_entry.id   AF-A0A4Q5SL82-F1
#
_cell.length_a   1.000
_cell.length_b   1.000
_cell.length_c   1.000
_cell.angle_alpha   90.00
_cell.angle_beta   90.00
_cell.angle_gamma   90.00
#
_symmetry.space_group_name_H-M   'P 1'
#
loop_
_entity.id
_entity.type
_entity.pdbx_description
1 polymer ?
#
loop_
_entity_poly.entity_id
_entity_poly.type
_entity_poly.pdbx_seq_one_letter_code
_entity_poly.pdbx_strand_id
1 'polypeptide(L)'
;MKYITIMNFKKLLALMVAGGLYFNAGAQTATALQNSFDTHAQNTLQEKLFVHTDKSVYLAGELLWFKIYCVNALTHKPLDLSKVAYVDISDKNNTPVLQAKIALKHGSGAGSI
;
A
#
# COMPACT_ATOMS: atom_id res chain seq x y z
N MET A 1 -38.48 60.50 16.63
CA MET A 1 -38.89 60.55 15.21
C MET A 1 -37.87 59.73 14.43
N LYS A 2 -38.36 58.66 13.76
CA LYS A 2 -37.77 57.67 12.81
C LYS A 2 -36.30 57.93 12.41
N TYR A 3 -35.37 56.95 12.42
CA TYR A 3 -35.21 55.95 11.36
C TYR A 3 -34.58 54.63 11.88
N ILE A 4 -35.44 53.67 12.24
CA ILE A 4 -35.10 52.25 12.16
C ILE A 4 -35.25 51.87 10.69
N THR A 5 -34.16 51.93 9.94
CA THR A 5 -34.14 51.52 8.54
C THR A 5 -34.09 50.01 8.50
N ILE A 6 -35.26 49.40 8.28
CA ILE A 6 -35.44 48.02 7.88
C ILE A 6 -34.41 47.70 6.79
N MET A 7 -33.39 46.93 7.15
CA MET A 7 -32.46 46.34 6.21
C MET A 7 -33.28 45.49 5.24
N ASN A 8 -33.31 45.88 3.96
CA ASN A 8 -34.10 45.23 2.92
C ASN A 8 -33.85 43.71 2.94
N PHE A 9 -34.85 42.92 3.33
CA PHE A 9 -34.79 41.45 3.43
C PHE A 9 -34.20 40.79 2.16
N LYS A 10 -34.46 41.39 1.00
CA LYS A 10 -33.89 40.98 -0.30
C LYS A 10 -32.35 41.07 -0.36
N LYS A 11 -31.74 42.05 0.32
CA LYS A 11 -30.27 42.19 0.41
C LYS A 11 -29.65 41.15 1.33
N LEU A 12 -30.31 40.78 2.42
CA LEU A 12 -29.89 39.72 3.32
C LEU A 12 -29.92 38.35 2.62
N LEU A 13 -30.97 38.10 1.82
CA LEU A 13 -31.12 36.90 1.01
C LEU A 13 -30.03 36.79 -0.07
N ALA A 14 -29.71 37.91 -0.74
CA ALA A 14 -28.64 37.96 -1.75
C ALA A 14 -27.25 37.68 -1.15
N LEU A 15 -26.99 38.14 0.09
CA LEU A 15 -25.72 37.90 0.77
C LEU A 15 -25.56 36.42 1.19
N MET A 16 -26.64 35.75 1.58
CA MET A 16 -26.62 34.31 1.88
C MET A 16 -26.40 33.46 0.63
N VAL A 17 -27.00 33.83 -0.52
CA VAL A 17 -26.78 33.14 -1.80
C VAL A 17 -25.37 33.35 -2.31
N ALA A 18 -24.82 34.57 -2.18
CA ALA A 18 -23.42 34.84 -2.51
C ALA A 18 -22.46 34.06 -1.59
N GLY A 19 -22.71 34.05 -0.27
CA GLY A 19 -21.90 33.30 0.71
C GLY A 19 -21.91 31.77 0.50
N GLY A 20 -23.05 31.20 0.11
CA GLY A 20 -23.19 29.76 -0.12
C GLY A 20 -22.39 29.22 -1.32
N LEU A 21 -22.09 30.06 -2.32
CA LEU A 21 -21.30 29.68 -3.48
C LEU A 21 -19.79 29.53 -3.18
N TYR A 22 -19.30 30.09 -2.08
CA TYR A 22 -17.87 30.02 -1.72
C TYR A 22 -17.50 28.80 -0.84
N PHE A 23 -18.48 28.02 -0.36
CA PHE A 23 -18.24 26.95 0.62
C PHE A 23 -17.91 25.56 0.04
N ASN A 24 -17.99 25.35 -1.28
CA ASN A 24 -17.87 24.00 -1.87
C ASN A 24 -16.47 23.62 -2.40
N ALA A 25 -15.45 24.48 -2.26
CA ALA A 25 -14.16 24.26 -2.93
C ALA A 25 -13.23 23.22 -2.25
N GLY A 26 -13.47 22.82 -1.00
CA GLY A 26 -12.55 21.94 -0.24
C GLY A 26 -12.75 20.43 -0.43
N ALA A 27 -13.97 19.97 -0.76
CA ALA A 27 -14.29 18.55 -0.80
C ALA A 27 -13.85 17.85 -2.10
N GLN A 28 -13.77 18.58 -3.21
CA GLN A 28 -13.43 18.03 -4.53
C GLN A 28 -11.96 17.61 -4.65
N THR A 29 -11.05 18.24 -3.91
CA THR A 29 -9.62 17.90 -3.98
C THR A 29 -9.31 16.57 -3.28
N ALA A 30 -9.96 16.30 -2.14
CA ALA A 30 -9.75 15.06 -1.40
C ALA A 30 -10.25 13.82 -2.18
N THR A 31 -11.42 13.93 -2.83
CA THR A 31 -11.98 12.83 -3.62
C THR A 31 -11.17 12.57 -4.90
N ALA A 32 -10.69 13.61 -5.58
CA ALA A 32 -9.83 13.46 -6.76
C ALA A 32 -8.50 12.76 -6.42
N LEU A 33 -7.92 13.08 -5.25
CA LEU A 33 -6.69 12.44 -4.78
C LEU A 33 -6.92 10.96 -4.42
N GLN A 34 -8.00 10.65 -3.71
CA GLN A 34 -8.38 9.27 -3.38
C GLN A 34 -8.55 8.43 -4.65
N ASN A 35 -9.29 8.93 -5.63
CA ASN A 35 -9.51 8.25 -6.91
C ASN A 35 -8.19 7.99 -7.66
N SER A 36 -7.23 8.91 -7.57
CA SER A 36 -5.91 8.74 -8.19
C SER A 36 -5.11 7.62 -7.51
N PHE A 37 -5.14 7.55 -6.18
CA PHE A 37 -4.52 6.46 -5.43
C PHE A 37 -5.20 5.11 -5.71
N ASP A 38 -6.53 5.07 -5.75
CA ASP A 38 -7.28 3.86 -6.06
C ASP A 38 -6.96 3.37 -7.47
N THR A 39 -6.91 4.28 -8.45
CA THR A 39 -6.52 3.96 -9.82
C THR A 39 -5.09 3.40 -9.87
N HIS A 40 -4.14 4.00 -9.15
CA HIS A 40 -2.77 3.52 -9.10
C HIS A 40 -2.67 2.14 -8.44
N ALA A 41 -3.38 1.94 -7.32
CA ALA A 41 -3.46 0.67 -6.60
C ALA A 41 -4.04 -0.47 -7.46
N GLN A 42 -5.02 -0.17 -8.32
CA GLN A 42 -5.59 -1.15 -9.25
C GLN A 42 -4.69 -1.43 -10.45
N ASN A 43 -3.99 -0.41 -10.97
CA ASN A 43 -3.17 -0.54 -12.17
C ASN A 43 -1.76 -1.07 -11.91
N THR A 44 -1.27 -0.96 -10.67
CA THR A 44 0.08 -1.40 -10.29
C THR A 44 -0.01 -2.48 -9.22
N LEU A 45 -0.09 -3.73 -9.66
CA LEU A 45 0.02 -4.88 -8.77
C LEU A 45 1.47 -5.00 -8.29
N GLN A 46 1.68 -4.83 -6.98
CA GLN A 46 2.97 -5.03 -6.34
C GLN A 46 2.96 -6.28 -5.47
N GLU A 47 3.94 -7.16 -5.68
CA GLU A 47 4.19 -8.34 -4.84
C GLU A 47 5.12 -7.97 -3.68
N LYS A 48 4.90 -8.59 -2.51
CA LYS A 48 5.78 -8.49 -1.36
C LYS A 48 6.10 -9.90 -0.86
N LEU A 49 7.39 -10.19 -0.71
CA LEU A 49 7.88 -11.47 -0.22
C LEU A 49 8.24 -11.36 1.27
N PHE A 50 7.75 -12.29 2.07
CA PHE A 50 8.18 -12.49 3.45
C PHE A 50 8.91 -13.82 3.56
N VAL A 51 10.05 -13.83 4.25
CA VAL A 51 10.84 -15.03 4.50
C VAL A 51 10.88 -15.28 6.00
N HIS A 52 10.54 -16.49 6.41
CA HIS A 52 10.65 -16.96 7.79
C HIS A 52 11.68 -18.08 7.83
N THR A 53 12.66 -17.98 8.72
CA THR A 53 13.67 -19.00 8.97
C THR A 53 13.39 -19.71 10.29
N ASP A 54 13.80 -20.98 10.43
CA ASP A 54 13.58 -21.72 11.68
C ASP A 54 14.39 -21.17 12.86
N LYS A 55 15.53 -20.51 12.59
CA LYS A 55 16.41 -19.90 13.59
C LYS A 55 16.89 -18.52 13.13
N SER A 56 17.36 -17.73 14.09
CA SER A 56 17.98 -16.42 13.84
C SER A 56 19.49 -16.49 13.57
N VAL A 57 20.15 -17.59 13.98
CA VAL A 57 21.60 -17.81 13.84
C VAL A 57 21.84 -19.29 13.55
N TYR A 58 22.81 -19.57 12.68
CA TYR A 58 23.23 -20.91 12.28
C TYR A 58 24.73 -21.07 12.46
N LEU A 59 25.16 -22.24 12.91
CA LEU A 59 26.55 -22.67 12.92
C LEU A 59 26.90 -23.37 11.61
N ALA A 60 28.20 -23.44 11.31
CA ALA A 60 28.68 -24.18 10.15
C ALA A 60 28.24 -25.66 10.21
N GLY A 61 27.67 -26.15 9.12
CA GLY A 61 27.13 -27.51 9.02
C GLY A 61 25.69 -27.69 9.49
N GLU A 62 25.04 -26.65 10.03
CA GLU A 62 23.59 -26.67 10.24
C GLU A 62 22.83 -26.39 8.95
N LEU A 63 21.67 -27.01 8.81
CA LEU A 63 20.75 -26.79 7.69
C LEU A 63 19.82 -25.62 8.00
N LEU A 64 19.71 -24.66 7.08
CA LEU A 64 18.82 -23.51 7.20
C LEU A 64 17.48 -23.84 6.58
N TRP A 65 16.43 -23.95 7.40
CA TRP A 65 15.06 -24.13 6.91
C TRP A 65 14.36 -22.80 6.77
N PHE A 66 13.60 -22.64 5.69
CA PHE A 66 12.85 -21.41 5.48
C PHE A 66 11.54 -21.61 4.73
N LYS A 67 10.63 -20.66 4.95
CA LYS A 67 9.34 -20.54 4.26
C LYS A 67 9.16 -19.14 3.69
N ILE A 68 8.72 -19.07 2.45
CA ILE A 68 8.45 -17.85 1.70
C ILE A 68 6.94 -17.68 1.54
N TYR A 69 6.48 -16.45 1.71
CA TYR A 69 5.10 -16.03 1.47
C TYR A 69 5.10 -14.88 0.47
N CYS A 70 4.43 -15.05 -0.66
CA CYS A 70 4.15 -14.00 -1.63
C CYS A 70 2.75 -13.45 -1.39
N VAL A 71 2.67 -12.15 -1.11
CA VAL A 71 1.42 -11.45 -0.86
C VAL A 71 1.29 -10.21 -1.71
N ASN A 72 0.05 -9.78 -1.94
CA ASN A 72 -0.22 -8.47 -2.49
C ASN A 72 0.23 -7.40 -1.49
N ALA A 73 1.01 -6.42 -1.96
CA ALA A 73 1.66 -5.44 -1.09
C ALA A 73 0.68 -4.51 -0.34
N LEU A 74 -0.52 -4.30 -0.89
CA LEU A 74 -1.57 -3.44 -0.31
C LEU A 74 -2.49 -4.20 0.65
N THR A 75 -2.96 -5.37 0.22
CA THR A 75 -3.97 -6.14 0.97
C THR A 75 -3.37 -7.18 1.91
N HIS A 76 -2.06 -7.48 1.77
CA HIS A 76 -1.36 -8.55 2.49
C HIS A 76 -2.00 -9.94 2.34
N LYS A 77 -2.86 -10.12 1.33
CA LYS A 77 -3.46 -11.42 1.00
C LYS A 77 -2.49 -12.25 0.16
N PRO A 78 -2.49 -13.60 0.31
CA PRO A 78 -1.70 -14.47 -0.55
C PRO A 78 -1.95 -14.17 -2.03
N LEU A 79 -0.86 -14.06 -2.78
CA LEU A 79 -0.89 -13.73 -4.20
C LEU A 79 -0.19 -14.84 -4.98
N ASP A 80 -0.94 -15.51 -5.85
CA ASP A 80 -0.47 -16.66 -6.62
C ASP A 80 -0.18 -16.30 -8.09
N LEU A 81 0.52 -15.17 -8.28
CA LEU A 81 0.95 -14.72 -9.60
C LEU A 81 2.31 -15.34 -9.96
N SER A 82 3.35 -15.01 -9.18
CA SER A 82 4.69 -15.58 -9.35
C SER A 82 4.76 -17.06 -8.94
N LYS A 83 5.43 -17.89 -9.75
CA LYS A 83 5.54 -19.36 -9.53
C LYS A 83 6.90 -19.81 -9.00
N VAL A 84 7.90 -18.95 -9.03
CA VAL A 84 9.26 -19.25 -8.56
C VAL A 84 9.79 -18.04 -7.79
N ALA A 85 10.26 -18.28 -6.56
CA ALA A 85 11.06 -17.32 -5.82
C ALA A 85 12.55 -17.69 -5.93
N TYR A 86 13.38 -16.70 -6.23
CA TYR A 86 14.83 -16.85 -6.25
C TYR A 86 15.38 -16.38 -4.90
N VAL A 87 16.22 -17.19 -4.28
CA VAL A 87 16.79 -16.93 -2.96
C VAL A 87 18.30 -16.98 -3.09
N ASP A 88 18.96 -15.88 -2.78
CA ASP A 88 20.41 -15.76 -2.76
C ASP A 88 20.86 -15.42 -1.33
N ILE A 89 21.69 -16.29 -0.75
CA ILE A 89 22.37 -16.01 0.51
C ILE A 89 23.72 -15.40 0.16
N SER A 90 24.00 -14.23 0.72
CA SER A 90 25.24 -13.50 0.50
C SER A 90 26.09 -13.46 1.76
N ASP A 91 27.41 -13.49 1.60
CA ASP A 91 28.35 -13.32 2.70
C ASP A 91 28.40 -11.87 3.21
N LYS A 92 29.25 -11.61 4.21
CA LYS A 92 29.48 -10.26 4.76
C LYS A 92 29.99 -9.24 3.73
N ASN A 93 30.53 -9.69 2.60
CA ASN A 93 31.02 -8.85 1.52
C ASN A 93 29.99 -8.74 0.38
N ASN A 94 28.75 -9.17 0.62
CA ASN A 94 27.65 -9.21 -0.35
C ASN A 94 27.94 -10.10 -1.58
N THR A 95 28.79 -11.11 -1.43
CA THR A 95 29.06 -12.11 -2.46
C THR A 95 28.05 -13.25 -2.31
N PRO A 96 27.28 -13.60 -3.36
CA PRO A 96 26.36 -14.74 -3.32
C PRO A 96 27.14 -16.03 -3.07
N VAL A 97 26.85 -16.71 -1.96
CA VAL A 97 27.48 -17.98 -1.59
C VAL A 97 26.59 -19.17 -1.89
N LEU A 98 25.27 -19.01 -1.80
CA LEU A 98 24.29 -20.06 -2.03
C LEU A 98 23.07 -19.48 -2.75
N GLN A 99 22.52 -20.24 -3.69
CA GLN A 99 21.36 -19.83 -4.48
C GLN A 99 20.37 -20.98 -4.58
N ALA A 100 19.08 -20.67 -4.46
CA ALA A 100 18.01 -21.64 -4.65
C ALA A 100 16.83 -21.04 -5.42
N LYS A 101 16.11 -21.94 -6.10
CA LYS A 101 14.84 -21.63 -6.77
C LYS A 101 13.72 -22.38 -6.06
N ILE A 102 12.78 -21.65 -5.49
CA ILE A 102 11.70 -22.20 -4.68
C ILE A 102 10.41 -22.08 -5.44
N ALA A 103 9.77 -23.21 -5.72
CA ALA A 103 8.44 -23.23 -6.32
C ALA A 103 7.43 -22.61 -5.35
N LEU A 104 6.65 -21.66 -5.85
CA LEU A 104 5.53 -21.05 -5.13
C LEU A 104 4.22 -21.71 -5.57
N LYS A 105 3.44 -22.16 -4.60
CA LYS A 105 2.08 -22.68 -4.78
C LYS A 105 1.15 -21.91 -3.86
N HIS A 106 0.09 -21.35 -4.43
CA HIS A 106 -0.90 -20.55 -3.69
C HIS A 106 -0.24 -19.41 -2.89
N GLY A 107 0.76 -18.75 -3.48
CA GLY A 107 1.51 -17.67 -2.82
C GLY A 107 2.44 -18.11 -1.69
N SER A 108 2.84 -19.38 -1.62
CA SER A 108 3.82 -19.84 -0.62
C SER A 108 4.77 -20.92 -1.14
N GLY A 109 5.97 -21.01 -0.57
CA GLY A 109 6.95 -22.04 -0.87
C GLY A 109 7.87 -22.28 0.32
N ALA A 110 8.48 -23.46 0.41
CA ALA A 110 9.42 -23.79 1.49
C ALA A 110 10.65 -24.48 0.92
N GLY A 111 11.78 -24.35 1.62
CA GLY A 111 13.05 -24.92 1.20
C GLY A 111 14.05 -25.02 2.35
N SER A 112 15.20 -25.59 2.02
CA SER A 112 16.35 -25.66 2.92
C SER A 112 17.63 -25.49 2.12
N ILE A 113 18.63 -24.85 2.72
CA ILE A 113 19.98 -24.66 2.18
C ILE A 113 21.00 -25.04 3.25
#